data_AF-A0A9X8DJ07-F1
#
_entry.id   AF-A0A9X8DJ07-F1
#
_cell.length_a   1.000
_cell.length_b   1.000
_cell.length_c   1.000
_cell.angle_alpha   90.00
_cell.angle_beta   90.00
_cell.angle_gamma   90.00
#
_symmetry.space_group_name_H-M   'P 1'
#
loop_
_entity.id
_entity.type
_entity.pdbx_description
1 polymer ?
#
loop_
_entity_poly.entity_id
_entity_poly.type
_entity_poly.pdbx_seq_one_letter_code
_entity_poly.pdbx_strand_id
1 'polypeptide(L)'
;LGQSFGEPNVLLLERQNDLSRFKLVGAKHSLALSNVFSLIESTKTDLHVKEYTVSQTTLEQIFNNFASQQTQEMGVARGVEKAAADDHYRAMP
;
A
#
# COMPACT_ATOMS: atom_id res chain seq x y z
N LEU A 1 8.42 -13.88 14.23
CA LEU A 1 7.96 -12.49 14.07
C LEU A 1 6.54 -12.26 14.60
N GLY A 2 5.51 -13.00 14.15
CA GLY A 2 4.13 -12.82 14.66
C GLY A 2 3.98 -12.94 16.19
N GLN A 3 4.66 -13.92 16.80
CA GLN A 3 4.74 -14.08 18.26
C GLN A 3 5.56 -12.98 18.98
N SER A 4 6.42 -12.25 18.27
CA SER A 4 7.34 -11.25 18.84
C SER A 4 6.81 -9.82 18.72
N PHE A 5 6.02 -9.54 17.68
CA PHE A 5 5.39 -8.23 17.43
C PHE A 5 3.91 -8.18 17.84
N GLY A 6 3.31 -9.33 18.17
CA GLY A 6 1.89 -9.50 18.47
C GLY A 6 1.03 -9.47 17.20
N GLU A 7 0.26 -10.51 16.93
CA GLU A 7 -0.87 -10.41 16.00
C GLU A 7 -1.86 -9.41 16.63
N PRO A 8 -2.07 -8.21 16.03
CA PRO A 8 -2.31 -7.94 14.61
C PRO A 8 -1.32 -6.96 13.94
N ASN A 9 -0.12 -6.78 14.49
CA ASN A 9 0.81 -5.70 14.13
C ASN A 9 1.81 -6.06 13.02
N VAL A 10 1.71 -7.25 12.41
CA VAL A 10 2.60 -7.71 11.33
C VAL A 10 1.80 -8.35 10.21
N LEU A 11 1.91 -7.79 9.01
CA LEU A 11 1.29 -8.31 7.80
C LEU A 11 2.38 -8.83 6.87
N LEU A 12 2.27 -10.07 6.41
CA LEU A 12 3.14 -10.60 5.36
C LEU A 12 2.70 -10.02 4.01
N LEU A 13 3.58 -9.27 3.35
CA LEU A 13 3.32 -8.69 2.04
C LEU A 13 3.85 -9.58 0.90
N GLU A 14 5.03 -10.16 1.09
CA GLU A 14 5.73 -10.90 0.05
C GLU A 14 6.53 -12.04 0.67
N ARG A 15 6.52 -13.21 0.03
CA ARG A 15 7.42 -14.32 0.35
C ARG A 15 7.92 -14.94 -0.94
N GLN A 16 9.21 -14.78 -1.22
CA GLN A 16 9.90 -15.33 -2.38
C GLN A 16 11.28 -15.87 -1.97
N ASN A 17 11.47 -17.18 -2.06
CA ASN A 17 12.72 -17.84 -1.62
C ASN A 17 13.11 -17.39 -0.20
N ASP A 18 14.33 -16.85 -0.06
CA ASP A 18 14.89 -16.37 1.21
C ASP A 18 14.47 -14.92 1.55
N LEU A 19 13.65 -14.29 0.71
CA LEU A 19 13.16 -12.93 0.91
C LEU A 19 11.72 -12.97 1.46
N SER A 20 11.52 -12.36 2.62
CA SER A 20 10.20 -12.09 3.18
C SER A 20 10.04 -10.60 3.48
N ARG A 21 8.93 -10.01 3.02
CA ARG A 21 8.59 -8.60 3.30
C ARG A 21 7.41 -8.55 4.26
N PHE A 22 7.61 -7.86 5.36
CA PHE A 22 6.58 -7.64 6.36
C PHE A 22 6.23 -6.16 6.46
N LYS A 23 4.94 -5.86 6.65
CA LYS A 23 4.45 -4.54 7.02
C LYS A 23 4.10 -4.55 8.49
N LEU A 24 4.72 -3.64 9.23
CA LEU A 24 4.45 -3.44 10.64
C LEU A 24 3.35 -2.37 10.78
N VAL A 25 2.33 -2.65 11.59
CA VAL A 25 1.20 -1.74 11.85
C VAL A 25 1.08 -1.60 13.37
N GLY A 26 0.88 -0.39 13.87
CA GLY A 26 0.80 -0.17 15.31
C GLY A 26 0.95 1.30 15.70
N ALA A 27 0.96 1.55 17.01
CA ALA A 27 1.15 2.89 17.55
C ALA A 27 2.56 3.42 17.26
N LYS A 28 2.71 4.75 17.23
CA LYS A 28 4.01 5.41 16.95
C LYS A 28 5.13 4.93 17.88
N HIS A 29 4.82 4.67 19.15
CA HIS A 29 5.80 4.17 20.12
C HIS A 29 6.24 2.73 19.82
N SER A 30 5.33 1.83 19.44
CA SER A 30 5.69 0.44 19.10
C SER A 30 6.47 0.34 17.78
N LEU A 31 6.25 1.28 16.86
CA LEU A 31 6.94 1.38 15.57
C LEU A 31 8.18 2.28 15.61
N ALA A 32 8.60 2.74 16.78
CA ALA A 32 9.88 3.46 16.91
C ALA A 32 11.01 2.58 16.36
N LEU A 33 11.87 3.15 15.50
CA LEU A 33 12.94 2.40 14.84
C LEU A 33 13.81 1.65 15.85
N SER A 34 14.11 2.25 17.01
CA SER A 34 14.82 1.60 18.11
C SER A 34 14.19 0.28 18.53
N ASN A 35 12.86 0.26 18.69
CA ASN A 35 12.12 -0.93 19.12
C ASN A 35 12.12 -2.00 18.03
N VAL A 36 11.96 -1.60 16.76
CA VAL A 36 11.99 -2.51 15.61
C VAL A 36 13.38 -3.14 15.47
N PHE A 37 14.44 -2.33 15.54
CA PHE A 37 15.82 -2.82 15.47
C PHE A 37 16.14 -3.76 16.64
N SER A 38 15.84 -3.36 17.88
CA SER A 38 16.07 -4.22 19.06
C SER A 38 15.36 -5.56 18.95
N LEU A 39 14.14 -5.59 18.44
CA LEU A 39 13.36 -6.81 18.30
C LEU A 39 13.93 -7.74 17.21
N ILE A 40 14.29 -7.20 16.05
CA ILE A 40 14.90 -8.00 14.98
C ILE A 40 16.25 -8.56 15.44
N GLU A 41 17.11 -7.74 16.06
CA GLU A 41 18.40 -8.20 16.58
C GLU A 41 18.25 -9.28 17.65
N SER A 42 17.27 -9.14 18.57
CA SER A 42 17.03 -10.15 19.61
C SER A 42 16.60 -11.52 19.08
N THR A 43 16.10 -11.59 17.84
CA THR A 43 15.60 -12.82 17.22
C THR A 43 16.38 -13.24 15.97
N LYS A 44 17.43 -12.47 15.60
CA LYS A 44 18.17 -12.62 14.34
C LYS A 44 18.80 -14.00 14.20
N THR A 45 19.47 -14.48 15.24
CA THR A 45 20.13 -15.79 15.27
C THR A 45 19.11 -16.92 15.21
N ASP A 46 18.08 -16.86 16.05
CA ASP A 46 17.04 -17.90 16.13
C ASP A 46 16.27 -18.05 14.80
N LEU A 47 16.02 -16.92 14.14
CA LEU A 47 15.33 -16.87 12.85
C LEU A 47 16.28 -16.99 11.65
N HIS A 48 17.58 -17.16 11.86
CA HIS A 48 18.60 -17.29 10.80
C HIS A 48 18.55 -16.14 9.78
N VAL A 49 18.26 -14.92 10.22
CA VAL A 49 18.19 -13.73 9.37
C VAL A 49 19.61 -13.27 9.03
N LYS A 50 20.04 -13.45 7.76
CA LYS A 50 21.33 -12.94 7.26
C LYS A 50 21.38 -11.41 7.30
N GLU A 51 20.41 -10.79 6.61
CA GLU A 51 20.35 -9.35 6.41
C GLU A 51 18.89 -8.89 6.47
N TYR A 52 18.67 -7.65 6.91
CA TYR A 52 17.35 -7.04 6.92
C TYR A 52 17.45 -5.54 6.66
N THR A 53 16.36 -4.97 6.18
CA THR A 53 16.18 -3.52 6.02
C THR A 53 14.86 -3.11 6.63
N VAL A 54 14.81 -1.89 7.19
CA VAL A 54 13.60 -1.29 7.74
C VAL A 54 13.38 0.03 7.02
N SER A 55 12.19 0.21 6.45
CA SER A 55 11.79 1.45 5.77
C SER A 55 10.42 1.91 6.27
N GLN A 56 10.22 3.23 6.26
CA GLN A 56 8.89 3.79 6.49
C GLN A 56 8.06 3.61 5.22
N THR A 57 6.77 3.29 5.39
CA THR A 57 5.83 3.28 4.27
C THR A 57 5.65 4.70 3.76
N THR A 58 5.90 4.93 2.47
CA THR A 58 5.74 6.25 1.86
C THR A 58 4.26 6.56 1.59
N LEU A 59 3.91 7.84 1.44
CA LEU A 59 2.57 8.23 1.00
C LEU A 59 2.20 7.60 -0.35
N GLU A 60 3.16 7.51 -1.27
CA GLU A 60 2.98 6.84 -2.56
C GLU A 60 2.61 5.36 -2.38
N GLN A 61 3.27 4.64 -1.48
CA GLN A 61 2.92 3.24 -1.18
C GLN A 61 1.54 3.11 -0.53
N ILE A 62 1.11 4.10 0.25
CA ILE A 62 -0.26 4.16 0.79
C ILE A 62 -1.26 4.35 -0.36
N PHE A 63 -1.00 5.29 -1.27
CA PHE A 63 -1.84 5.53 -2.44
C PHE A 63 -1.90 4.32 -3.38
N ASN A 64 -0.76 3.70 -3.70
CA ASN A 64 -0.70 2.51 -4.54
C ASN A 64 -1.48 1.34 -3.92
N ASN A 65 -1.40 1.18 -2.60
CA ASN A 65 -2.17 0.16 -1.88
C ASN A 65 -3.69 0.45 -1.87
N PHE A 66 -4.10 1.71 -1.89
CA PHE A 66 -5.52 2.06 -2.05
C PHE A 66 -6.00 1.83 -3.49
N ALA A 67 -5.21 2.24 -4.48
CA ALA A 67 -5.51 2.05 -5.89
C ALA A 67 -5.58 0.56 -6.26
N SER A 68 -4.70 -0.29 -5.72
CA SER A 68 -4.71 -1.73 -5.97
C SER A 68 -5.94 -2.46 -5.38
N GLN A 69 -6.63 -1.84 -4.41
CA GLN A 69 -7.85 -2.37 -3.81
C GLN A 69 -9.13 -1.88 -4.52
N GLN A 70 -9.04 -0.84 -5.37
CA GLN A 70 -10.16 -0.42 -6.21
C GLN A 70 -10.31 -1.40 -7.39
N THR A 71 -11.21 -2.36 -7.25
CA THR A 71 -11.76 -3.09 -8.40
C THR A 71 -12.63 -2.11 -9.20
N GLN A 72 -12.36 -1.97 -10.49
CA GLN A 72 -13.09 -1.12 -11.45
C GLN A 72 -14.54 -0.84 -11.04
N GLU A 73 -14.79 0.35 -10.52
CA GLU A 73 -16.14 0.92 -10.57
C GLU A 73 -16.40 1.28 -12.05
N MET A 74 -17.05 0.38 -12.78
CA MET A 74 -17.68 0.69 -14.07
C MET A 74 -18.89 1.61 -13.85
N GLY A 75 -18.67 2.77 -13.21
CA GLY A 75 -19.63 3.85 -13.20
C GLY A 75 -19.63 4.47 -14.60
N VAL A 76 -20.60 4.09 -15.44
CA VAL A 76 -20.87 4.82 -16.67
C VAL A 76 -21.02 6.31 -16.31
N ALA A 77 -20.13 7.16 -16.84
CA ALA A 77 -20.22 8.59 -16.62
C ALA A 77 -21.54 9.09 -17.20
N ARG A 78 -22.54 9.33 -16.33
CA ARG A 78 -23.78 10.02 -16.69
C ARG A 78 -23.45 11.48 -16.97
N GLY A 79 -22.93 11.75 -18.17
CA GLY A 79 -22.49 13.10 -18.54
C GLY A 79 -22.45 13.39 -20.03
N VAL A 80 -22.67 12.41 -20.92
CA VAL A 80 -22.86 12.71 -22.35
C VAL A 80 -24.36 12.83 -22.61
N GLU A 81 -24.94 13.97 -22.21
CA GLU A 81 -26.13 14.46 -22.89
C GLU A 81 -25.66 14.96 -24.26
N LYS A 82 -26.11 14.24 -25.29
CA LYS A 82 -25.87 14.58 -26.68
C LYS A 82 -26.43 15.98 -26.91
N ALA A 83 -25.55 16.99 -26.96
CA ALA A 83 -25.94 18.33 -27.38
C ALA A 83 -26.63 18.20 -28.73
N ALA A 84 -27.92 18.56 -28.76
CA ALA A 84 -28.69 18.62 -29.98
C ALA A 84 -27.92 19.50 -30.96
N ALA A 85 -27.65 18.96 -32.15
CA ALA A 85 -27.10 19.70 -33.26
C ALA A 85 -28.11 20.79 -33.63
N ASP A 86 -27.85 22.02 -33.17
CA ASP A 86 -28.58 23.21 -33.59
C ASP A 86 -28.02 23.59 -34.97
N ASP A 87 -28.70 23.06 -35.99
CA ASP A 87 -28.34 23.16 -37.39
C ASP A 87 -28.77 24.54 -37.92
N HIS A 88 -27.97 25.57 -37.62
CA HIS A 88 -28.18 26.93 -38.11
C HIS A 88 -26.93 27.48 -38.80
N TYR A 89 -26.53 26.83 -39.90
CA TYR A 89 -25.68 27.47 -40.91
C TYR A 89 -26.55 28.30 -41.86
N ARG A 90 -26.77 29.57 -41.53
CA ARG A 90 -27.27 30.57 -42.49
C ARG A 90 -26.10 31.38 -43.01
N ALA A 91 -25.53 30.95 -44.13
CA ALA A 91 -24.63 31.76 -44.94
C ALA A 91 -25.35 33.06 -45.35
N MET A 92 -24.69 34.19 -45.18
CA MET A 92 -25.15 35.49 -45.68
C MET A 92 -24.27 35.92 -46.87
N PRO A 93 -24.85 36.58 -47.89
CA PRO A 93 -24.23 36.89 -49.19
C PRO A 93 -23.17 37.99 -49.15
#